data_AF-A0A378IVG7-F1
#
_entry.id   AF-A0A378IVG7-F1
#
_cell.length_a   1.000
_cell.length_b   1.000
_cell.length_c   1.000
_cell.angle_alpha   90.00
_cell.angle_beta   90.00
_cell.angle_gamma   90.00
#
_symmetry.space_group_name_H-M   'P 1'
#
loop_
_entity.id
_entity.type
_entity.pdbx_description
1 polymer ?
#
loop_
_entity_poly.entity_id
_entity_poly.type
_entity_poly.pdbx_seq_one_letter_code
_entity_poly.pdbx_strand_id
1 'polypeptide(L)'
;MRLPPLTELLTYKNEQVVRYFCHLHPDFSHEKSTQLFQDLLAWMWINAYRQTNKRPTYLFGPLLIVDKMWHTFILHTRDYVDFCYRYFNDYFHHHVEPAGFEHRLTAEELADFLQDCFEYLGENWVLRYFNDAFDED
;
A
#
# COMPACT_ATOMS: atom_id res chain seq x y z
N MET A 1 -6.69 12.07 -10.02
CA MET A 1 -7.42 10.96 -9.38
C MET A 1 -8.38 11.50 -8.33
N ARG A 2 -9.57 10.91 -8.14
CA ARG A 2 -10.47 11.21 -7.01
C ARG A 2 -9.84 10.66 -5.72
N LEU A 3 -9.92 11.42 -4.63
CA LEU A 3 -9.58 10.94 -3.30
C LEU A 3 -10.87 10.60 -2.53
N PRO A 4 -11.22 9.32 -2.34
CA PRO A 4 -12.37 8.94 -1.52
C PRO A 4 -12.07 9.16 -0.03
N PRO A 5 -13.07 9.19 0.86
CA PRO A 5 -12.84 9.06 2.30
C PRO A 5 -12.07 7.75 2.59
N LEU A 6 -11.02 7.82 3.42
CA LEU A 6 -10.24 6.63 3.80
C LEU A 6 -11.12 5.54 4.40
N THR A 7 -12.07 5.93 5.26
CA THR A 7 -13.03 5.02 5.89
C THR A 7 -13.90 4.28 4.87
N GLU A 8 -14.24 4.90 3.75
CA GLU A 8 -14.99 4.26 2.65
C GLU A 8 -14.11 3.24 1.93
N LEU A 9 -12.87 3.61 1.60
CA LEU A 9 -11.93 2.72 0.89
C LEU A 9 -11.63 1.45 1.68
N LEU A 10 -11.41 1.57 3.00
CA LEU A 10 -11.09 0.44 3.89
C LEU A 10 -12.27 -0.54 4.08
N THR A 11 -13.47 -0.20 3.60
CA THR A 11 -14.57 -1.18 3.55
C THR A 11 -14.40 -2.23 2.45
N TYR A 12 -13.57 -1.98 1.43
CA TYR A 12 -13.37 -2.92 0.34
C TYR A 12 -12.68 -4.19 0.81
N LYS A 13 -13.21 -5.34 0.38
CA LYS A 13 -12.67 -6.68 0.66
C LYS A 13 -12.59 -7.46 -0.66
N ASN A 14 -11.55 -8.27 -0.79
CA ASN A 14 -11.41 -9.21 -1.90
C ASN A 14 -10.84 -10.54 -1.41
N GLU A 15 -11.72 -11.50 -1.11
CA GLU A 15 -11.34 -12.82 -0.60
C GLU A 15 -10.56 -13.64 -1.63
N GLN A 16 -10.78 -13.41 -2.93
CA GLN A 16 -10.04 -14.11 -3.98
C GLN A 16 -8.56 -13.70 -3.97
N VAL A 17 -8.29 -12.40 -3.88
CA VAL A 17 -6.94 -11.84 -3.77
C VAL A 17 -6.24 -12.35 -2.50
N VAL A 18 -6.93 -12.29 -1.36
CA VAL A 18 -6.38 -12.75 -0.06
C VAL A 18 -6.02 -14.24 -0.11
N ARG A 19 -6.92 -15.10 -0.59
CA ARG A 19 -6.66 -16.54 -0.69
C ARG A 19 -5.55 -16.87 -1.68
N TYR A 20 -5.50 -16.16 -2.80
CA TYR A 20 -4.45 -16.33 -3.80
C TYR A 20 -3.09 -15.94 -3.22
N PHE A 21 -3.03 -14.84 -2.46
CA PHE A 21 -1.82 -14.45 -1.73
C PHE A 21 -1.37 -15.53 -0.74
N CYS A 22 -2.27 -16.05 0.11
CA CYS A 22 -1.95 -17.15 1.03
C CYS A 22 -1.42 -18.39 0.31
N HIS A 23 -1.96 -18.71 -0.87
CA HIS A 23 -1.52 -19.85 -1.66
C HIS A 23 -0.08 -19.68 -2.16
N LEU A 24 0.30 -18.48 -2.58
CA LEU A 24 1.66 -18.16 -3.03
C LEU A 24 2.65 -17.94 -1.87
N HIS A 25 2.13 -17.58 -0.69
CA HIS A 25 2.93 -17.27 0.50
C HIS A 25 2.44 -18.09 1.70
N PRO A 26 2.82 -19.38 1.80
CA PRO A 26 2.32 -20.28 2.85
C PRO A 26 2.61 -19.83 4.29
N ASP A 27 3.62 -18.97 4.49
CA ASP A 27 3.97 -18.40 5.79
C ASP A 27 2.97 -17.33 6.28
N PHE A 28 2.07 -16.87 5.40
CA PHE A 28 1.04 -15.90 5.73
C PHE A 28 -0.29 -16.61 6.01
N SER A 29 -0.77 -16.47 7.25
CA SER A 29 -2.13 -16.85 7.60
C SER A 29 -3.15 -16.00 6.83
N HIS A 30 -4.39 -16.51 6.73
CA HIS A 30 -5.50 -15.75 6.15
C HIS A 30 -5.73 -14.41 6.87
N GLU A 31 -5.63 -14.40 8.20
CA GLU A 31 -5.75 -13.18 9.01
C GLU A 31 -4.65 -12.16 8.68
N LYS A 32 -3.38 -12.59 8.64
CA LYS A 32 -2.26 -11.72 8.27
C LYS A 32 -2.40 -11.19 6.85
N SER A 33 -2.85 -12.02 5.92
CA SER A 33 -3.06 -11.63 4.51
C SER A 33 -4.23 -10.67 4.36
N THR A 34 -5.29 -10.85 5.16
CA THR A 34 -6.41 -9.91 5.22
C THR A 34 -5.94 -8.55 5.74
N GLN A 35 -5.14 -8.51 6.81
CA GLN A 35 -4.56 -7.28 7.32
C GLN A 35 -3.63 -6.61 6.29
N LEU A 36 -2.77 -7.38 5.63
CA LEU A 36 -1.88 -6.88 4.58
C LEU A 36 -2.67 -6.28 3.40
N PHE A 37 -3.78 -6.89 3.01
CA PHE A 37 -4.66 -6.32 2.00
C PHE A 37 -5.29 -4.99 2.45
N GLN A 38 -5.69 -4.86 3.71
CA GLN A 38 -6.15 -3.57 4.26
C GLN A 38 -5.05 -2.52 4.29
N ASP A 39 -3.82 -2.93 4.63
CA ASP A 39 -2.67 -2.03 4.65
C ASP A 39 -2.31 -1.55 3.23
N LEU A 40 -2.50 -2.38 2.20
CA LEU A 40 -2.40 -1.97 0.81
C LEU A 40 -3.42 -0.90 0.46
N LEU A 41 -4.69 -1.07 0.84
CA LEU A 41 -5.74 -0.07 0.58
C LEU A 41 -5.41 1.26 1.27
N ALA A 42 -4.95 1.22 2.52
CA ALA A 42 -4.47 2.38 3.26
C ALA A 42 -3.29 3.07 2.55
N TRP A 43 -2.29 2.31 2.09
CA TRP A 43 -1.16 2.84 1.35
C TRP A 43 -1.59 3.47 0.01
N MET A 44 -2.51 2.84 -0.74
CA MET A 44 -3.06 3.39 -1.99
C MET A 44 -3.75 4.74 -1.76
N TRP A 45 -4.43 4.89 -0.61
CA TRP A 45 -5.02 6.17 -0.22
C TRP A 45 -3.95 7.24 0.03
N ILE A 46 -2.90 6.94 0.81
CA ILE A 46 -1.77 7.85 1.03
C ILE A 46 -1.12 8.24 -0.30
N ASN A 47 -0.92 7.26 -1.19
CA ASN A 47 -0.36 7.50 -2.50
C ASN A 47 -1.25 8.47 -3.31
N ALA A 48 -2.56 8.23 -3.41
CA ALA A 48 -3.48 9.14 -4.08
C ALA A 48 -3.50 10.54 -3.44
N TYR A 49 -3.53 10.63 -2.10
CA TYR A 49 -3.47 11.89 -1.37
C TYR A 49 -2.19 12.68 -1.69
N ARG A 50 -1.03 12.03 -1.63
CA ARG A 50 0.26 12.67 -1.94
C ARG A 50 0.33 13.11 -3.40
N GLN A 51 -0.19 12.31 -4.34
CA GLN A 51 -0.31 12.72 -5.75
C GLN A 51 -1.15 13.99 -5.93
N THR A 52 -2.28 14.15 -5.22
CA THR A 52 -3.08 15.39 -5.30
C THR A 52 -2.31 16.62 -4.84
N ASN A 53 -1.30 16.43 -3.99
CA ASN A 53 -0.38 17.46 -3.48
C ASN A 53 0.96 17.50 -4.24
N LYS A 54 1.09 16.77 -5.37
CA LYS A 54 2.32 16.66 -6.17
C LYS A 54 3.54 16.15 -5.37
N ARG A 55 3.30 15.32 -4.36
CA ARG A 55 4.32 14.64 -3.55
C ARG A 55 4.44 13.18 -4.02
N PRO A 56 5.67 12.64 -4.17
CA PRO A 56 5.87 11.24 -4.55
C PRO A 56 5.59 10.30 -3.37
N THR A 57 5.32 9.04 -3.68
CA THR A 57 5.20 7.95 -2.72
C THR A 57 5.90 6.73 -3.30
N TYR A 58 6.63 6.00 -2.48
CA TYR A 58 7.46 4.88 -2.90
C TYR A 58 7.09 3.61 -2.13
N LEU A 59 7.38 2.45 -2.73
CA LEU A 59 7.36 1.16 -2.06
C LEU A 59 8.81 0.69 -1.93
N PHE A 60 9.32 0.73 -0.71
CA PHE A 60 10.73 0.48 -0.41
C PHE A 60 10.85 -0.34 0.86
N GLY A 61 11.99 -1.02 1.02
CA GLY A 61 12.40 -1.70 2.25
C GLY A 61 11.25 -2.46 2.93
N PRO A 62 10.80 -2.05 4.14
CA PRO A 62 9.76 -2.77 4.86
C PRO A 62 8.39 -2.83 4.16
N LEU A 63 8.11 -1.94 3.21
CA LEU A 63 6.85 -1.91 2.45
C LEU A 63 6.82 -2.86 1.25
N LEU A 64 7.92 -3.55 0.95
CA LEU A 64 7.97 -4.49 -0.19
C LEU A 64 6.96 -5.65 -0.05
N ILE A 65 6.50 -5.96 1.16
CA ILE A 65 5.43 -6.94 1.36
C ILE A 65 4.05 -6.39 0.92
N VAL A 66 3.81 -5.08 1.09
CA VAL A 66 2.63 -4.39 0.59
C VAL A 66 2.63 -4.39 -0.94
N ASP A 67 3.80 -4.16 -1.54
CA ASP A 67 4.00 -4.24 -2.99
C ASP A 67 3.70 -5.63 -3.56
N LYS A 68 4.14 -6.70 -2.88
CA LYS A 68 3.79 -8.09 -3.25
C LYS A 68 2.28 -8.35 -3.22
N MET A 69 1.58 -7.82 -2.23
CA MET A 69 0.11 -7.89 -2.17
C MET A 69 -0.51 -7.09 -3.33
N TRP A 70 0.06 -5.95 -3.69
CA TRP A 70 -0.42 -5.17 -4.83
C TRP A 70 -0.25 -5.91 -6.16
N HIS A 71 0.92 -6.53 -6.39
CA HIS A 71 1.13 -7.40 -7.54
C HIS A 71 0.08 -8.50 -7.63
N THR A 72 -0.25 -9.12 -6.49
CA THR A 72 -1.33 -10.11 -6.44
C THR A 72 -2.66 -9.49 -6.85
N PHE A 73 -3.03 -8.33 -6.31
CA PHE A 73 -4.29 -7.66 -6.65
C PHE A 73 -4.39 -7.31 -8.15
N ILE A 74 -3.30 -6.81 -8.76
CA ILE A 74 -3.26 -6.48 -10.20
C ILE A 74 -3.58 -7.68 -11.08
N LEU A 75 -3.16 -8.90 -10.69
CA LEU A 75 -3.46 -10.12 -11.44
C LEU A 75 -4.95 -10.47 -11.46
N HIS A 76 -5.71 -10.02 -10.45
CA HIS A 76 -7.17 -10.09 -10.45
C HIS A 76 -7.77 -8.92 -11.25
N THR A 77 -7.39 -8.84 -12.52
CA THR A 77 -7.57 -7.66 -13.39
C THR A 77 -8.98 -7.07 -13.41
N ARG A 78 -10.03 -7.89 -13.45
CA ARG A 78 -11.43 -7.40 -13.42
C ARG A 78 -11.74 -6.68 -12.12
N ASP A 79 -11.47 -7.34 -10.99
CA ASP A 79 -11.70 -6.76 -9.66
C ASP A 79 -10.83 -5.52 -9.45
N TYR A 80 -9.59 -5.54 -9.94
CA TYR A 80 -8.66 -4.43 -9.83
C TYR A 80 -9.13 -3.20 -10.62
N VAL A 81 -9.55 -3.39 -11.87
CA VAL A 81 -10.10 -2.31 -12.71
C VAL A 81 -11.37 -1.73 -12.10
N ASP A 82 -12.31 -2.59 -11.67
CA ASP A 82 -13.56 -2.16 -11.04
C ASP A 82 -13.29 -1.38 -9.75
N PHE A 83 -12.36 -1.86 -8.92
CA PHE A 83 -11.89 -1.17 -7.72
C PHE A 83 -11.32 0.22 -8.05
N CYS A 84 -10.41 0.28 -9.02
CA CYS A 84 -9.77 1.54 -9.41
C CYS A 84 -10.80 2.58 -9.84
N TYR A 85 -11.68 2.24 -10.80
CA TYR A 85 -12.68 3.19 -11.28
C TYR A 85 -13.73 3.54 -10.21
N ARG A 86 -14.11 2.60 -9.34
CA ARG A 86 -15.07 2.85 -8.26
C ARG A 86 -14.55 3.87 -7.25
N TYR A 87 -13.34 3.68 -6.74
CA TYR A 87 -12.82 4.47 -5.61
C TYR A 87 -12.04 5.70 -6.06
N PHE A 88 -11.29 5.58 -7.16
CA PHE A 88 -10.34 6.59 -7.62
C PHE A 88 -10.80 7.32 -8.89
N ASN A 89 -11.88 6.85 -9.53
CA ASN A 89 -12.40 7.38 -10.80
C ASN A 89 -11.32 7.43 -11.90
N ASP A 90 -10.36 6.52 -11.84
CA ASP A 90 -9.24 6.39 -12.76
C ASP A 90 -8.60 5.01 -12.58
N TYR A 91 -7.77 4.57 -13.53
CA TYR A 91 -6.94 3.38 -13.35
C TYR A 91 -5.75 3.72 -12.44
N PHE A 92 -5.57 2.98 -11.35
CA PHE A 92 -4.44 3.20 -10.45
C PHE A 92 -3.20 2.53 -11.03
N HIS A 93 -2.29 3.30 -11.61
CA HIS A 93 -1.10 2.74 -12.22
C HIS A 93 -0.07 2.29 -11.17
N HIS A 94 0.46 1.07 -11.34
CA HIS A 94 1.67 0.64 -10.67
C HIS A 94 2.87 1.12 -11.48
N HIS A 95 3.68 2.00 -10.88
CA HIS A 95 4.86 2.56 -11.50
C HIS A 95 6.09 1.77 -11.05
N VAL A 96 6.54 0.86 -11.91
CA VAL A 96 7.73 0.04 -11.64
C VAL A 96 8.99 0.85 -11.92
N GLU A 97 9.89 0.92 -10.95
CA GLU A 97 11.20 1.54 -11.13
C GLU A 97 12.08 0.67 -12.06
N PRO A 98 12.87 1.27 -12.96
CA PRO A 98 13.77 0.50 -13.80
C PRO A 98 14.82 -0.22 -12.93
N ALA A 99 15.06 -1.50 -13.21
CA ALA A 99 16.05 -2.29 -12.47
C ALA A 99 17.43 -1.64 -12.51
N GLY A 100 18.03 -1.43 -11.34
CA GLY A 100 19.32 -0.74 -11.15
C GLY A 100 19.23 0.79 -11.12
N PHE A 101 18.03 1.37 -11.25
CA PHE A 101 17.74 2.79 -11.16
C PHE A 101 16.66 3.08 -10.09
N GLU A 102 16.55 2.21 -9.09
CA GLU A 102 15.64 2.37 -7.98
C GLU A 102 15.95 3.68 -7.22
N HIS A 103 14.92 4.43 -6.87
CA HIS A 103 15.08 5.68 -6.13
C HIS A 103 15.63 5.40 -4.73
N ARG A 104 16.70 6.11 -4.37
CA ARG A 104 17.24 6.04 -3.01
C ARG A 104 16.56 7.10 -2.16
N LEU A 105 15.65 6.65 -1.31
CA LEU A 105 14.98 7.54 -0.37
C LEU A 105 15.99 8.24 0.54
N THR A 106 15.82 9.55 0.66
CA THR A 106 16.49 10.35 1.68
C THR A 106 15.76 10.25 3.02
N ALA A 107 16.44 10.59 4.12
CA ALA A 107 15.81 10.65 5.44
C ALA A 107 14.67 11.68 5.51
N GLU A 108 14.80 12.79 4.78
CA GLU A 108 13.75 13.81 4.68
C GLU A 108 12.50 13.28 3.96
N GLU A 109 12.67 12.57 2.84
CA GLU A 109 11.55 11.93 2.14
C GLU A 109 10.86 10.85 2.99
N LEU A 110 11.65 10.08 3.74
CA LEU A 110 11.12 9.07 4.66
C LEU A 110 10.31 9.73 5.77
N ALA A 111 10.86 10.75 6.45
CA ALA A 111 10.17 11.46 7.53
C ALA A 111 8.87 12.14 7.01
N ASP A 112 8.94 12.77 5.84
CA ASP A 112 7.80 13.39 5.17
C ASP A 112 6.68 12.38 4.86
N PHE A 113 7.03 11.18 4.40
CA PHE A 113 6.08 10.08 4.17
C PHE A 113 5.50 9.52 5.48
N LEU A 114 6.34 9.29 6.48
CA LEU A 114 5.91 8.75 7.78
C LEU A 114 4.98 9.72 8.51
N GLN A 115 5.18 11.04 8.37
CA GLN A 115 4.29 12.04 8.94
C GLN A 115 2.86 11.87 8.42
N ASP A 116 2.67 11.71 7.10
CA ASP A 116 1.33 11.46 6.53
C ASP A 116 0.77 10.11 7.02
N CYS A 117 1.62 9.08 7.16
CA CYS A 117 1.18 7.77 7.65
C CYS A 117 0.71 7.83 9.11
N PHE A 118 1.43 8.52 9.99
CA PHE A 118 0.99 8.73 11.38
C PHE A 118 -0.32 9.52 11.44
N GLU A 119 -0.44 10.60 10.67
CA GLU A 119 -1.61 11.47 10.66
C GLU A 119 -2.87 10.73 10.17
N TYR A 120 -2.77 10.01 9.06
CA TYR A 120 -3.95 9.45 8.40
C TYR A 120 -4.18 7.95 8.66
N LEU A 121 -3.12 7.16 8.82
CA LEU A 121 -3.21 5.70 8.99
C LEU A 121 -3.05 5.26 10.45
N GLY A 122 -2.48 6.12 11.29
CA GLY A 122 -2.25 5.88 12.71
C GLY A 122 -1.02 5.03 13.02
N GLU A 123 -0.61 5.09 14.28
CA GLU A 123 0.61 4.45 14.80
C GLU A 123 0.68 2.95 14.53
N ASN A 124 -0.44 2.23 14.68
CA ASN A 124 -0.47 0.78 14.44
C ASN A 124 -0.06 0.40 13.02
N TRP A 125 -0.43 1.19 12.01
CA TRP A 125 0.01 0.93 10.63
C TRP A 125 1.51 1.14 10.50
N VAL A 126 2.04 2.23 11.08
CA VAL A 126 3.46 2.55 11.01
C VAL A 126 4.30 1.47 11.71
N LEU A 127 3.94 1.07 12.93
CA LEU A 127 4.68 0.05 13.67
C LEU A 127 4.71 -1.31 12.96
N ARG A 128 3.66 -1.71 12.22
CA ARG A 128 3.70 -2.98 11.47
C ARG A 128 4.85 -3.08 10.46
N TYR A 129 5.32 -1.95 9.94
CA TYR A 129 6.36 -1.91 8.91
C TYR A 129 7.67 -1.31 9.40
N PHE A 130 7.63 -0.38 10.35
CA PHE A 130 8.80 0.41 10.72
C PHE A 130 9.26 0.17 12.15
N ASN A 131 8.68 -0.79 12.90
CA ASN A 131 9.10 -1.07 14.28
C ASN A 131 10.61 -1.31 14.42
N ASP A 132 11.18 -2.14 13.54
CA ASP A 132 12.62 -2.43 13.58
C ASP A 132 13.50 -1.19 13.30
N ALA A 133 12.95 -0.14 12.66
CA ALA A 133 13.65 1.13 12.46
C ALA A 133 13.57 2.06 13.68
N PHE A 134 12.70 1.76 14.65
CA PHE A 134 12.58 2.49 15.92
C PHE A 134 13.27 1.78 17.08
N ASP A 135 13.68 0.52 16.91
CA ASP A 135 14.32 -0.31 17.95
C ASP A 135 15.87 -0.23 17.94
N GLU A 136 16.48 0.62 17.11
CA GLU A 136 17.92 0.93 17.19
C GLU A 136 18.18 2.03 18.25
N ASP A 137 18.23 1.62 19.53
CA ASP A 137 18.86 2.33 20.66
C ASP A 137 20.12 1.58 21.15
#